data_AF-A0A7X9RX58-F1
#
_entry.id   AF-A0A7X9RX58-F1
#
_cell.length_a   1.000
_cell.length_b   1.000
_cell.length_c   1.000
_cell.angle_alpha   90.00
_cell.angle_beta   90.00
_cell.angle_gamma   90.00
#
_symmetry.space_group_name_H-M   'P 1'
#
loop_
_entity.id
_entity.type
_entity.pdbx_description
1 polymer ?
#
loop_
_entity_poly.entity_id
_entity_poly.type
_entity_poly.pdbx_seq_one_letter_code
_entity_poly.pdbx_strand_id
1 'polypeptide(L)'
;MDFFIDEDQIEKEFERLANELLFTKKLNVNGEHFSFTEIEFYYYSEKKHQDAYTHQHNEKEGKWRFHKMGFDITLRGKTGFGGILIRGVENNGEFINGPLRSLFHIMSHLNDVNSTDNKLGLIETEQAKSTVYQTFRKGLKTPDSQLKCNDPEGFKNAHYRFIIKPRESKQLEQREAIARSFNNPEMSREFLGYNLKS
;
A
#
# COMPACT_ATOMS: atom_id res chain seq x y z
N MET A 1 -11.73 -4.13 12.39
CA MET A 1 -10.54 -3.36 12.00
C MET A 1 -10.93 -1.90 11.91
N ASP A 2 -10.20 -1.03 12.60
CA ASP A 2 -10.43 0.41 12.59
C ASP A 2 -9.45 1.08 11.61
N PHE A 3 -9.98 1.86 10.68
CA PHE A 3 -9.25 2.59 9.64
C PHE A 3 -9.11 4.09 9.96
N PHE A 4 -9.44 4.48 11.19
CA PHE A 4 -9.11 5.78 11.73
C PHE A 4 -7.60 5.87 12.05
N ILE A 5 -7.00 7.03 11.76
CA ILE A 5 -5.59 7.34 11.96
C ILE A 5 -5.47 8.33 13.12
N ASP A 6 -4.76 7.92 14.17
CA ASP A 6 -4.24 8.83 15.17
C ASP A 6 -3.11 9.68 14.54
N GLU A 7 -3.39 10.96 14.32
CA GLU A 7 -2.47 11.88 13.64
C GLU A 7 -1.21 12.21 14.46
N ASP A 8 -1.19 11.89 15.75
CA ASP A 8 0.01 12.02 16.58
C ASP A 8 0.94 10.81 16.44
N GLN A 9 0.51 9.70 15.84
CA GLN A 9 1.26 8.44 15.72
C GLN A 9 1.12 7.78 14.33
N ILE A 10 1.08 8.58 13.27
CA ILE A 10 0.73 8.14 11.89
C ILE A 10 1.52 6.92 11.41
N GLU A 11 2.84 6.92 11.59
CA GLU A 11 3.67 5.80 11.11
C GLU A 11 3.39 4.50 11.88
N LYS A 12 3.11 4.59 13.18
CA LYS A 12 2.70 3.42 13.98
C LYS A 12 1.33 2.91 13.53
N GLU A 13 0.42 3.81 13.17
CA GLU A 13 -0.88 3.43 12.61
C GLU A 13 -0.73 2.74 11.25
N PHE A 14 0.19 3.19 10.40
CA PHE A 14 0.50 2.50 9.15
C PHE A 14 1.04 1.10 9.40
N GLU A 15 1.98 0.94 10.34
CA GLU A 15 2.51 -0.37 10.71
C GLU A 15 1.43 -1.30 11.28
N ARG A 16 0.55 -0.79 12.15
CA ARG A 16 -0.58 -1.53 12.71
C ARG A 16 -1.50 -2.03 11.60
N LEU A 17 -1.97 -1.12 10.74
CA LEU A 17 -2.87 -1.42 9.64
C LEU A 17 -2.23 -2.37 8.62
N ALA A 18 -0.94 -2.20 8.33
CA ALA A 18 -0.20 -3.08 7.44
C ALA A 18 -0.11 -4.51 7.99
N ASN A 19 0.26 -4.66 9.27
CA ASN A 19 0.31 -5.98 9.91
C ASN A 19 -1.07 -6.66 9.95
N GLU A 20 -2.12 -5.90 10.27
CA GLU A 20 -3.48 -6.42 10.25
C GLU A 20 -3.88 -6.89 8.84
N LEU A 21 -3.75 -6.04 7.82
CA LEU A 21 -4.13 -6.39 6.44
C LEU A 21 -3.31 -7.55 5.88
N LEU A 22 -2.00 -7.55 6.07
CA LEU A 22 -1.09 -8.49 5.42
C LEU A 22 -1.10 -9.89 6.09
N PHE A 23 -1.47 -9.99 7.37
CA PHE A 23 -1.39 -11.27 8.10
C PHE A 23 -2.72 -11.77 8.67
N THR A 24 -3.68 -10.87 8.92
CA THR A 24 -4.94 -11.23 9.60
C THR A 24 -6.17 -11.05 8.74
N LYS A 25 -6.05 -10.42 7.56
CA LYS A 25 -7.17 -10.21 6.64
C LYS A 25 -6.95 -10.88 5.29
N LYS A 26 -8.04 -11.33 4.69
CA LYS A 26 -8.15 -11.60 3.26
C LYS A 26 -9.29 -10.79 2.67
N LEU A 27 -9.19 -10.47 1.39
CA LEU A 27 -10.33 -10.00 0.63
C LEU A 27 -11.16 -11.20 0.18
N ASN A 28 -12.46 -11.15 0.43
CA ASN A 28 -13.44 -12.11 -0.08
C ASN A 28 -14.22 -11.46 -1.24
N VAL A 29 -14.29 -12.17 -2.37
CA VAL A 29 -15.13 -11.83 -3.52
C VAL A 29 -15.97 -13.05 -3.88
N ASN A 30 -17.26 -13.05 -3.55
CA ASN A 30 -18.17 -14.15 -3.86
C ASN A 30 -17.69 -15.56 -3.41
N GLY A 31 -16.89 -15.64 -2.34
CA GLY A 31 -16.31 -16.89 -1.85
C GLY A 31 -14.87 -17.15 -2.33
N GLU A 32 -14.38 -16.37 -3.30
CA GLU A 32 -12.96 -16.37 -3.67
C GLU A 32 -12.13 -15.52 -2.70
N HIS A 33 -10.93 -15.99 -2.36
CA HIS A 33 -10.11 -15.38 -1.33
C HIS A 33 -8.77 -14.86 -1.86
N PHE A 34 -8.43 -13.63 -1.48
CA PHE A 34 -7.18 -12.97 -1.87
C PHE A 34 -6.41 -12.53 -0.63
N SER A 35 -5.16 -12.97 -0.52
CA SER A 35 -4.25 -12.47 0.52
C SER A 35 -3.56 -11.21 0.00
N PHE A 36 -3.44 -10.16 0.82
CA PHE A 36 -2.69 -8.96 0.44
C PHE A 36 -1.19 -9.25 0.47
N THR A 37 -0.45 -8.82 -0.56
CA THR A 37 1.01 -9.03 -0.65
C THR A 37 1.81 -7.74 -0.77
N GLU A 38 1.19 -6.66 -1.25
CA GLU A 38 1.80 -5.34 -1.38
C GLU A 38 0.76 -4.25 -1.21
N ILE A 39 1.03 -3.27 -0.34
CA ILE A 39 0.17 -2.10 -0.09
C ILE A 39 1.00 -0.81 0.02
N GLU A 40 0.39 0.33 -0.25
CA GLU A 40 0.98 1.67 -0.05
C GLU A 40 0.04 2.57 0.73
N PHE A 41 0.56 3.33 1.68
CA PHE A 41 -0.18 4.34 2.43
C PHE A 41 -0.04 5.72 1.78
N TYR A 42 -1.17 6.42 1.71
CA TYR A 42 -1.26 7.82 1.32
C TYR A 42 -2.14 8.48 2.36
N TYR A 43 -1.64 9.47 3.09
CA TYR A 43 -2.41 10.14 4.12
C TYR A 43 -2.00 11.60 4.23
N TYR A 44 -2.95 12.52 4.19
CA TYR A 44 -2.69 13.94 4.34
C TYR A 44 -3.38 14.49 5.59
N SER A 45 -2.63 15.21 6.41
CA SER A 45 -3.09 16.12 7.45
C SER A 45 -2.25 17.39 7.39
N GLU A 46 -2.88 18.54 7.18
CA GLU A 46 -2.17 19.81 6.95
C GLU A 46 -1.19 20.17 8.08
N LYS A 47 -1.54 19.82 9.33
CA LYS A 47 -0.72 20.18 10.50
C LYS A 47 0.29 19.10 10.91
N LYS A 48 0.04 17.85 10.56
CA LYS A 48 0.77 16.69 11.11
C LYS A 48 1.52 15.91 10.04
N HIS A 49 1.02 15.87 8.81
CA HIS A 49 1.55 15.02 7.75
C HIS A 49 1.14 15.53 6.36
N GLN A 50 1.97 16.39 5.79
CA GLN A 50 1.68 17.12 4.56
C GLN A 50 2.00 16.33 3.29
N ASP A 51 1.62 15.06 3.24
CA ASP A 51 1.87 14.19 2.07
C ASP A 51 0.92 14.55 0.93
N ALA A 52 1.32 15.52 0.12
CA ALA A 52 0.54 15.99 -1.02
C ALA A 52 0.46 14.99 -2.19
N TYR A 53 1.08 13.81 -2.11
CA TYR A 53 0.79 12.74 -3.08
C TYR A 53 -0.56 12.04 -2.80
N THR A 54 -1.20 12.36 -1.68
CA THR A 54 -2.52 11.85 -1.31
C THR A 54 -3.61 12.50 -2.12
N HIS A 55 -4.47 11.70 -2.75
CA HIS A 55 -5.60 12.22 -3.51
C HIS A 55 -6.76 12.61 -2.59
N GLN A 56 -7.18 13.87 -2.62
CA GLN A 56 -8.32 14.36 -1.83
C GLN A 56 -9.63 13.60 -2.14
N HIS A 57 -10.45 13.40 -1.10
CA HIS A 57 -11.79 12.81 -1.18
C HIS A 57 -12.60 13.11 0.07
N ASN A 58 -13.91 12.85 0.02
CA ASN A 58 -14.86 13.02 1.13
C ASN A 58 -15.42 11.68 1.69
N GLU A 59 -14.94 10.54 1.18
CA GLU A 59 -15.37 9.22 1.67
C GLU A 59 -15.00 8.99 3.13
N LYS A 60 -15.89 8.40 3.93
CA LYS A 60 -15.58 7.92 5.29
C LYS A 60 -14.49 6.85 5.27
N GLU A 61 -13.84 6.61 6.39
CA GLU A 61 -12.88 5.53 6.56
C GLU A 61 -13.48 4.14 6.33
N GLY A 62 -12.67 3.18 5.88
CA GLY A 62 -13.07 1.79 5.66
C GLY A 62 -13.97 1.56 4.43
N LYS A 63 -14.03 2.52 3.50
CA LYS A 63 -14.74 2.38 2.22
C LYS A 63 -13.78 1.93 1.13
N TRP A 64 -14.32 1.19 0.16
CA TRP A 64 -13.63 0.92 -1.10
C TRP A 64 -13.71 2.16 -1.98
N ARG A 65 -12.55 2.66 -2.41
CA ARG A 65 -12.46 3.77 -3.37
C ARG A 65 -11.73 3.30 -4.61
N PHE A 66 -12.36 3.47 -5.76
CA PHE A 66 -11.79 3.11 -7.05
C PHE A 66 -11.34 4.37 -7.78
N HIS A 67 -10.16 4.32 -8.39
CA HIS A 67 -9.60 5.44 -9.13
C HIS A 67 -8.67 4.95 -10.24
N LYS A 68 -8.20 5.86 -11.10
CA LYS A 68 -7.39 5.52 -12.28
C LYS A 68 -6.09 4.72 -12.02
N MET A 69 -5.63 4.66 -10.77
CA MET A 69 -4.40 3.95 -10.40
C MET A 69 -4.67 2.58 -9.77
N GLY A 70 -5.91 2.23 -9.44
CA GLY A 70 -6.26 1.01 -8.72
C GLY A 70 -7.45 1.24 -7.79
N PHE A 71 -7.39 0.60 -6.63
CA PHE A 71 -8.37 0.77 -5.57
C PHE A 71 -7.68 0.83 -4.22
N ASP A 72 -8.28 1.61 -3.33
CA ASP A 72 -7.79 1.82 -1.98
C ASP A 72 -8.88 1.58 -0.93
N ILE A 73 -8.44 1.32 0.30
CA ILE A 73 -9.29 1.38 1.50
C ILE A 73 -9.10 2.77 2.09
N THR A 74 -10.18 3.53 2.20
CA THR A 74 -10.12 4.91 2.66
C THR A 74 -9.74 5.02 4.14
N LEU A 75 -8.93 6.03 4.45
CA LEU A 75 -8.49 6.39 5.78
C LEU A 75 -9.05 7.76 6.17
N ARG A 76 -9.31 7.94 7.47
CA ARG A 76 -9.62 9.24 8.07
C ARG A 76 -8.86 9.42 9.35
N GLY A 77 -8.58 10.65 9.72
CA GLY A 77 -8.25 11.00 11.10
C GLY A 77 -9.10 12.17 11.54
N LYS A 78 -8.64 12.88 12.56
CA LYS A 78 -9.37 14.03 13.12
C LYS A 78 -9.57 15.14 12.10
N THR A 79 -8.55 15.39 11.27
CA THR A 79 -8.56 16.41 10.21
C THR A 79 -8.03 15.91 8.88
N GLY A 80 -7.39 14.74 8.87
CA GLY A 80 -6.77 14.17 7.69
C GLY A 80 -7.64 13.18 6.90
N PHE A 81 -7.13 12.83 5.73
CA PHE A 81 -7.75 11.93 4.77
C PHE A 81 -6.69 11.12 4.05
N GLY A 82 -7.07 9.96 3.50
CA GLY A 82 -6.12 9.14 2.78
C GLY A 82 -6.69 7.81 2.32
N GLY A 83 -5.80 6.92 1.92
CA GLY A 83 -6.14 5.57 1.53
C GLY A 83 -4.96 4.62 1.57
N ILE A 84 -5.27 3.33 1.69
CA ILE A 84 -4.34 2.23 1.55
C ILE A 84 -4.51 1.65 0.15
N LEU A 85 -3.62 2.00 -0.77
CA LEU A 85 -3.62 1.48 -2.13
C LEU A 85 -3.22 0.01 -2.12
N ILE A 86 -4.08 -0.85 -2.67
CA ILE A 86 -3.76 -2.26 -2.85
C ILE A 86 -2.95 -2.45 -4.14
N ARG A 87 -1.76 -3.03 -4.02
CA ARG A 87 -0.81 -3.17 -5.14
C ARG A 87 -0.50 -4.60 -5.51
N GLY A 88 -0.69 -5.52 -4.60
CA GLY A 88 -0.36 -6.92 -4.79
C GLY A 88 -1.33 -7.79 -4.01
N VAL A 89 -1.76 -8.88 -4.64
CA VAL A 89 -2.53 -9.94 -4.00
C VAL A 89 -2.00 -11.31 -4.39
N GLU A 90 -2.25 -12.30 -3.54
CA GLU A 90 -2.08 -13.71 -3.81
C GLU A 90 -3.46 -14.36 -3.93
N ASN A 91 -3.71 -15.10 -5.01
CA ASN A 91 -4.90 -15.93 -5.19
C ASN A 91 -4.46 -17.36 -5.49
N ASN A 92 -4.79 -18.31 -4.61
CA ASN A 92 -4.47 -19.74 -4.76
C ASN A 92 -3.00 -20.04 -5.16
N GLY A 93 -2.04 -19.32 -4.57
CA GLY A 93 -0.60 -19.44 -4.86
C GLY A 93 -0.10 -18.62 -6.06
N GLU A 94 -0.99 -18.03 -6.86
CA GLU A 94 -0.62 -17.07 -7.90
C GLU A 94 -0.44 -15.67 -7.31
N PHE A 95 0.67 -15.00 -7.67
CA PHE A 95 0.95 -13.63 -7.26
C PHE A 95 0.59 -12.63 -8.36
N ILE A 96 -0.38 -11.78 -8.08
CA ILE A 96 -0.87 -10.73 -8.96
C ILE A 96 -0.31 -9.39 -8.48
N ASN A 97 0.69 -8.88 -9.21
CA ASN A 97 1.42 -7.66 -8.85
C ASN A 97 1.08 -6.49 -9.78
N GLY A 98 0.80 -5.34 -9.19
CA GLY A 98 0.45 -4.08 -9.83
C GLY A 98 -0.99 -3.68 -9.48
N PRO A 99 -1.25 -2.42 -9.07
CA PRO A 99 -2.53 -2.04 -8.48
C PRO A 99 -3.73 -2.22 -9.42
N LEU A 100 -3.61 -1.86 -10.70
CA LEU A 100 -4.66 -2.13 -11.69
C LEU A 100 -4.81 -3.61 -12.02
N ARG A 101 -3.70 -4.38 -12.01
CA ARG A 101 -3.76 -5.83 -12.27
C ARG A 101 -4.48 -6.55 -11.14
N SER A 102 -4.16 -6.21 -9.89
CA SER A 102 -4.87 -6.71 -8.72
C SER A 102 -6.34 -6.32 -8.78
N LEU A 103 -6.67 -5.06 -9.08
CA LEU A 103 -8.05 -4.61 -9.25
C LEU A 103 -8.81 -5.46 -10.28
N PHE A 104 -8.32 -5.56 -11.51
CA PHE A 104 -9.04 -6.29 -12.56
C PHE A 104 -9.17 -7.78 -12.26
N HIS A 105 -8.14 -8.38 -11.68
CA HIS A 105 -8.19 -9.79 -11.28
C HIS A 105 -9.19 -10.03 -10.14
N ILE A 106 -9.28 -9.14 -9.16
CA ILE A 106 -10.30 -9.23 -8.10
C ILE A 106 -11.71 -9.06 -8.70
N MET A 107 -11.90 -8.06 -9.57
CA MET A 107 -13.20 -7.77 -10.18
C MET A 107 -13.66 -8.86 -11.15
N SER A 108 -12.75 -9.67 -11.73
CA SER A 108 -13.14 -10.79 -12.60
C SER A 108 -13.86 -11.93 -11.87
N HIS A 109 -13.91 -11.88 -10.53
CA HIS A 109 -14.63 -12.83 -9.68
C HIS A 109 -16.00 -12.31 -9.24
N LEU A 110 -16.39 -11.12 -9.69
CA LEU A 110 -17.77 -10.66 -9.57
C LEU A 110 -18.68 -11.49 -10.49
N ASN A 111 -19.94 -11.59 -10.11
CA ASN A 111 -20.96 -12.23 -10.94
C ASN A 111 -21.21 -11.41 -12.22
N ASP A 112 -21.89 -12.04 -13.17
CA ASP A 112 -22.24 -11.38 -14.44
C ASP A 112 -23.17 -10.18 -14.24
N VAL A 113 -23.31 -9.38 -15.30
CA VAL A 113 -24.04 -8.09 -15.28
C VAL A 113 -25.52 -8.20 -14.90
N ASN A 114 -26.12 -9.38 -14.95
CA ASN A 114 -27.51 -9.62 -14.56
C ASN A 114 -27.64 -10.00 -13.08
N SER A 115 -26.53 -10.31 -12.40
CA SER A 115 -26.52 -10.63 -10.98
C SER A 115 -26.21 -9.40 -10.14
N THR A 116 -27.07 -9.13 -9.16
CA THR A 116 -26.89 -8.04 -8.18
C THR A 116 -26.33 -8.55 -6.85
N ASP A 117 -26.22 -9.87 -6.65
CA ASP A 117 -25.68 -10.46 -5.43
C ASP A 117 -24.16 -10.58 -5.53
N ASN A 118 -23.44 -9.50 -5.27
CA ASN A 118 -21.99 -9.50 -5.15
C ASN A 118 -21.56 -9.22 -3.71
N LYS A 119 -20.69 -10.07 -3.17
CA LYS A 119 -20.12 -9.94 -1.83
C LYS A 119 -18.65 -9.57 -1.94
N LEU A 120 -18.31 -8.37 -1.51
CA LEU A 120 -16.94 -7.84 -1.48
C LEU A 120 -16.63 -7.29 -0.09
N GLY A 121 -15.64 -7.86 0.59
CA GLY A 121 -15.29 -7.41 1.94
C GLY A 121 -14.08 -8.10 2.52
N LEU A 122 -13.60 -7.59 3.64
CA LEU A 122 -12.52 -8.22 4.40
C LEU A 122 -13.08 -9.32 5.29
N ILE A 123 -12.36 -10.44 5.35
CA ILE A 123 -12.61 -11.53 6.29
C ILE A 123 -11.37 -11.77 7.15
N GLU A 124 -11.59 -12.32 8.33
CA GLU A 124 -10.50 -12.77 9.20
C GLU A 124 -9.79 -13.99 8.60
N THR A 125 -8.48 -14.05 8.76
CA THR A 125 -7.65 -15.21 8.46
C THR A 125 -6.55 -15.32 9.49
N GLU A 126 -5.98 -16.51 9.64
CA GLU A 126 -4.71 -16.70 10.33
C GLU A 126 -3.66 -17.08 9.30
N GLN A 127 -2.81 -16.13 8.92
CA GLN A 127 -1.62 -16.40 8.13
C GLN A 127 -0.38 -16.41 9.04
N ALA A 128 0.54 -17.34 8.80
CA ALA A 128 1.83 -17.33 9.46
C ALA A 128 2.52 -15.99 9.22
N LYS A 129 2.88 -15.29 10.30
CA LYS A 129 3.62 -14.04 10.21
C LYS A 129 4.95 -14.27 9.49
N SER A 130 5.26 -13.37 8.56
CA SER A 130 6.56 -13.30 7.89
C SER A 130 7.17 -11.92 8.09
N THR A 131 8.40 -11.73 7.61
CA THR A 131 9.00 -10.40 7.54
C THR A 131 8.16 -9.50 6.64
N VAL A 132 7.88 -8.28 7.13
CA VAL A 132 7.32 -7.19 6.32
C VAL A 132 8.47 -6.31 5.86
N TYR A 133 8.58 -6.09 4.56
CA TYR A 133 9.55 -5.19 3.98
C TYR A 133 8.91 -3.82 3.79
N GLN A 134 9.49 -2.79 4.39
CA GLN A 134 9.10 -1.40 4.17
C GLN A 134 10.03 -0.76 3.12
N THR A 135 9.48 0.04 2.21
CA THR A 135 10.25 0.69 1.14
C THR A 135 9.51 1.91 0.57
N PHE A 136 10.10 2.57 -0.42
CA PHE A 136 9.51 3.73 -1.08
C PHE A 136 8.29 3.36 -1.92
N ARG A 137 7.33 4.28 -1.95
CA ARG A 137 6.14 4.18 -2.81
C ARG A 137 6.52 4.30 -4.28
N LYS A 138 5.77 3.63 -5.15
CA LYS A 138 6.02 3.59 -6.59
C LYS A 138 5.11 4.55 -7.35
N GLY A 139 5.72 5.34 -8.23
CA GLY A 139 4.99 6.15 -9.21
C GLY A 139 4.58 7.55 -8.72
N LEU A 140 5.22 8.05 -7.65
CA LEU A 140 5.05 9.42 -7.19
C LEU A 140 5.69 10.39 -8.19
N LYS A 141 4.83 11.09 -8.96
CA LYS A 141 5.29 12.04 -9.98
C LYS A 141 5.22 13.48 -9.50
N THR A 142 4.01 13.95 -9.22
CA THR A 142 3.74 15.34 -8.90
C THR A 142 2.79 15.37 -7.71
N PRO A 143 3.15 16.11 -6.64
CA PRO A 143 2.22 16.35 -5.54
C PRO A 143 1.01 17.13 -6.03
N ASP A 144 -0.13 16.96 -5.38
CA ASP A 144 -1.31 17.77 -5.61
C ASP A 144 -1.02 19.23 -5.27
N SER A 145 -1.17 20.12 -6.26
CA SER A 145 -0.88 21.55 -6.12
C SER A 145 -1.86 22.27 -5.19
N GLN A 146 -3.00 21.65 -4.86
CA GLN A 146 -3.98 22.20 -3.92
C GLN A 146 -3.63 21.88 -2.47
N LEU A 147 -2.72 20.93 -2.23
CA LEU A 147 -2.30 20.52 -0.90
C LEU A 147 -0.99 21.19 -0.52
N LYS A 148 -0.93 21.69 0.71
CA LYS A 148 0.30 22.27 1.25
C LYS A 148 1.30 21.15 1.50
N CYS A 149 2.50 21.25 0.92
CA CYS A 149 3.58 20.28 1.14
C CYS A 149 4.90 21.01 1.31
N ASN A 150 5.42 21.02 2.54
CA ASN A 150 6.71 21.63 2.83
C ASN A 150 7.89 20.75 2.41
N ASP A 151 7.70 19.42 2.31
CA ASP A 151 8.77 18.48 1.98
C ASP A 151 8.30 17.37 1.00
N PRO A 152 8.09 17.69 -0.29
CA PRO A 152 7.66 16.70 -1.28
C PRO A 152 8.67 15.59 -1.54
N GLU A 153 9.96 15.82 -1.27
CA GLU A 153 11.01 14.83 -1.51
C GLU A 153 11.14 13.87 -0.33
N GLY A 154 10.97 14.35 0.91
CA GLY A 154 10.82 13.48 2.08
C GLY A 154 9.68 12.48 1.91
N PHE A 155 8.52 12.92 1.41
CA PHE A 155 7.40 12.00 1.16
C PHE A 155 7.62 11.03 0.00
N LYS A 156 8.50 11.32 -0.96
CA LYS A 156 8.93 10.35 -1.97
C LYS A 156 9.80 9.25 -1.37
N ASN A 157 10.68 9.65 -0.45
CA ASN A 157 11.64 8.77 0.21
C ASN A 157 11.09 8.16 1.51
N ALA A 158 9.83 8.43 1.86
CA ALA A 158 9.17 7.82 2.99
C ALA A 158 8.89 6.33 2.75
N HIS A 159 9.05 5.51 3.80
CA HIS A 159 8.90 4.05 3.76
C HIS A 159 7.44 3.57 3.85
N TYR A 160 6.53 4.22 3.11
CA TYR A 160 5.09 3.98 3.20
C TYR A 160 4.57 2.88 2.27
N ARG A 161 5.44 1.99 1.79
CA ARG A 161 5.09 0.79 1.01
C ARG A 161 5.47 -0.45 1.78
N PHE A 162 4.51 -1.35 1.99
CA PHE A 162 4.67 -2.57 2.79
C PHE A 162 4.49 -3.80 1.90
N ILE A 163 5.41 -4.76 2.00
CA ILE A 163 5.47 -5.94 1.14
C ILE A 163 5.71 -7.19 1.98
N ILE A 164 4.98 -8.27 1.68
CA ILE A 164 5.30 -9.62 2.14
C ILE A 164 5.61 -10.53 0.95
N LYS A 165 6.45 -11.55 1.16
CA LYS A 165 6.87 -12.50 0.11
C LYS A 165 7.34 -11.84 -1.20
N PRO A 166 8.36 -10.95 -1.15
CA PRO A 166 8.98 -10.42 -2.36
C PRO A 166 9.48 -11.56 -3.28
N ARG A 167 9.16 -11.56 -4.59
CA ARG A 167 9.68 -12.55 -5.55
C ARG A 167 11.21 -12.45 -5.70
N GLU A 168 11.91 -13.54 -5.38
CA GLU A 168 13.34 -13.60 -5.03
C GLU A 168 14.44 -13.54 -6.13
N SER A 169 14.17 -13.38 -7.45
CA SER A 169 15.28 -13.28 -8.43
C SER A 169 15.45 -11.92 -9.10
N LYS A 170 14.38 -11.30 -9.60
CA LYS A 170 14.45 -9.94 -10.21
C LYS A 170 14.38 -8.80 -9.19
N GLN A 171 13.89 -9.05 -7.98
CA GLN A 171 13.84 -8.00 -6.95
C GLN A 171 15.19 -7.78 -6.28
N LEU A 172 16.08 -8.77 -6.21
CA LEU A 172 17.43 -8.54 -5.70
C LEU A 172 18.19 -7.59 -6.64
N GLU A 173 18.14 -7.85 -7.96
CA GLU A 173 18.68 -6.97 -8.99
C GLU A 173 18.05 -5.56 -8.95
N GLN A 174 16.72 -5.47 -8.75
CA GLN A 174 16.05 -4.17 -8.61
C GLN A 174 16.42 -3.45 -7.31
N ARG A 175 16.57 -4.17 -6.18
CA ARG A 175 16.99 -3.57 -4.91
C ARG A 175 18.42 -3.07 -5.00
N GLU A 176 19.32 -3.83 -5.60
CA GLU A 176 20.68 -3.39 -5.86
C GLU A 176 20.74 -2.22 -6.83
N ALA A 177 19.89 -2.18 -7.88
CA ALA A 177 19.76 -1.04 -8.77
C ALA A 177 19.22 0.21 -8.06
N ILE A 178 18.21 0.07 -7.20
CA ILE A 178 17.66 1.15 -6.35
C ILE A 178 18.74 1.65 -5.40
N ALA A 179 19.48 0.74 -4.77
CA ALA A 179 20.58 1.10 -3.90
C ALA A 179 21.71 1.82 -4.63
N ARG A 180 22.08 1.39 -5.85
CA ARG A 180 23.05 2.09 -6.69
C ARG A 180 22.58 3.49 -7.09
N SER A 181 21.26 3.69 -7.24
CA SER A 181 20.70 5.00 -7.63
C SER A 181 20.83 6.09 -6.56
N PHE A 182 21.09 5.73 -5.30
CA PHE A 182 21.29 6.72 -4.23
C PHE A 182 22.58 7.53 -4.39
N ASN A 183 23.56 7.06 -5.18
CA ASN A 183 24.90 7.65 -5.28
C ASN A 183 25.55 7.97 -3.92
N ASN A 184 25.12 7.26 -2.87
CA ASN A 184 25.58 7.42 -1.50
C ASN A 184 25.79 6.03 -0.91
N PRO A 185 27.04 5.57 -0.76
CA PRO A 185 27.36 4.22 -0.30
C PRO A 185 26.82 3.87 1.09
N GLU A 186 26.63 4.88 1.96
CA GLU A 186 26.09 4.68 3.31
C GLU A 186 24.59 4.41 3.25
N MET A 187 23.83 5.21 2.49
CA MET A 187 22.40 4.97 2.25
C MET A 187 22.15 3.68 1.46
N SER A 188 23.01 3.36 0.48
CA SER A 188 22.93 2.09 -0.25
C SER A 188 23.15 0.90 0.68
N ARG A 189 24.12 1.00 1.60
CA ARG A 189 24.41 -0.03 2.61
C ARG A 189 23.28 -0.14 3.62
N GLU A 190 22.73 0.98 4.07
CA GLU A 190 21.59 1.05 4.99
C GLU A 190 20.34 0.42 4.39
N PHE A 191 20.05 0.71 3.11
CA PHE A 191 18.89 0.18 2.38
C PHE A 191 19.01 -1.32 2.01
N LEU A 192 20.23 -1.79 1.72
CA LEU A 192 20.46 -3.19 1.34
C LEU A 192 20.80 -4.09 2.52
N GLY A 193 21.38 -3.53 3.58
CA GLY A 193 21.98 -4.29 4.69
C GLY A 193 23.36 -4.89 4.38
N TYR A 194 23.95 -4.57 3.23
CA TYR A 194 25.29 -5.02 2.83
C TYR A 194 25.96 -4.03 1.87
N ASN A 195 27.28 -4.15 1.73
CA ASN A 195 28.04 -3.38 0.75
C ASN A 195 27.84 -3.91 -0.67
N LEU A 196 27.45 -3.02 -1.58
CA LEU A 196 27.50 -3.30 -3.01
C LEU A 196 28.97 -3.49 -3.42
N LYS A 197 29.27 -4.59 -4.11
CA LYS A 197 30.58 -4.75 -4.77
C LYS A 197 30.69 -3.73 -5.90
N SER A 198 31.84 -3.04 -5.94
CA SER A 198 32.23 -2.12 -7.03
C SER A 198 32.18 -2.83 -8.36
#